data_AF-A0A6N7D2F8-F1
#
_entry.id   AF-A0A6N7D2F8-F1
#
_cell.length_a   1.000
_cell.length_b   1.000
_cell.length_c   1.000
_cell.angle_alpha   90.00
_cell.angle_beta   90.00
_cell.angle_gamma   90.00
#
_symmetry.space_group_name_H-M   'P 1'
#
loop_
_entity.id
_entity.type
_entity.pdbx_description
1 polymer ?
#
loop_
_entity_poly.entity_id
_entity_poly.type
_entity_poly.pdbx_seq_one_letter_code
_entity_poly.pdbx_strand_id
1 'polypeptide(L)'
;MHRVIKAILGGTRYQLPSLPTPGEAHAKLAKRLASRVAPPKAEPGRKPSPAAQKETAAWQAAGLHCSANERRADEASRDVEAWLKCRYMREHLGEEFSGVVSAATTFGIFVTLDAMYVEGLVHITELGGEYFKFDEARQELRGERTGIRYAIGTRVRVQVSRVDLDGRRIDFRLVRDGEDAIVRAMKDKGVVPHEGRDGAPGRRAAGGKPPRRVAATEPGETARSPIQALQAAVKKAARGARSDAKPKGRKPRRG
;
A
#
# COMPACT_ATOMS: atom_id res chain seq x y z
N MET A 1 -21.73 4.29 33.97
CA MET A 1 -23.18 4.45 33.77
C MET A 1 -24.00 4.06 35.01
N HIS A 2 -23.93 2.82 35.51
CA HIS A 2 -24.80 2.35 36.60
C HIS A 2 -24.74 3.12 37.93
N ARG A 3 -23.59 3.66 38.35
CA ARG A 3 -23.44 4.24 39.70
C ARG A 3 -24.11 5.60 39.87
N VAL A 4 -24.13 6.44 38.83
CA VAL A 4 -24.78 7.76 38.85
C VAL A 4 -26.29 7.60 38.86
N ILE A 5 -26.81 6.76 37.96
CA ILE A 5 -28.25 6.46 37.87
C ILE A 5 -28.74 5.84 39.20
N LYS A 6 -27.99 4.89 39.77
CA LYS A 6 -28.32 4.31 41.08
C LYS A 6 -28.38 5.35 42.20
N ALA A 7 -27.48 6.33 42.20
CA ALA A 7 -27.49 7.41 43.19
C ALA A 7 -28.72 8.32 43.03
N ILE A 8 -29.03 8.72 41.80
CA ILE A 8 -30.20 9.56 41.47
C ILE A 8 -31.50 8.85 41.87
N LEU A 9 -31.66 7.57 41.50
CA LEU A 9 -32.83 6.77 41.86
C LEU A 9 -32.95 6.56 43.38
N GLY A 10 -31.84 6.58 44.11
CA GLY A 10 -31.81 6.52 45.57
C GLY A 10 -31.90 7.88 46.27
N GLY A 11 -32.16 8.99 45.55
CA GLY A 11 -32.21 10.34 46.12
C GLY A 11 -30.88 10.87 46.66
N THR A 12 -29.77 10.22 46.33
CA THR A 12 -28.42 10.57 46.80
C THR A 12 -27.62 11.26 45.69
N ARG A 13 -26.77 12.22 46.06
CA ARG A 13 -25.84 12.84 45.12
C ARG A 13 -24.66 11.90 44.87
N TYR A 14 -24.45 11.51 43.62
CA TYR A 14 -23.27 10.72 43.25
C TYR A 14 -21.99 11.49 43.54
N GLN A 15 -21.10 10.88 44.35
CA GLN A 15 -19.76 11.38 44.58
C GLN A 15 -18.78 10.65 43.65
N LEU A 16 -18.00 11.43 42.89
CA LEU A 16 -16.92 10.90 42.08
C LEU A 16 -15.90 10.17 42.98
N PRO A 17 -15.40 9.00 42.57
CA PRO A 17 -14.23 8.39 43.20
C PRO A 17 -13.08 9.40 43.20
N SER A 18 -12.18 9.30 44.19
CA SER A 18 -10.94 10.07 44.17
C SER A 18 -10.09 9.62 42.97
N LEU A 19 -10.21 10.34 41.86
CA LEU A 19 -9.32 10.16 40.72
C LEU A 19 -7.96 10.76 41.08
N PRO A 20 -6.85 10.17 40.62
CA PRO A 20 -5.54 10.78 40.79
C PRO A 20 -5.64 12.20 40.25
N THR A 21 -5.32 13.17 41.11
CA THR A 21 -5.31 14.57 40.69
C THR A 21 -4.43 14.68 39.46
N PRO A 22 -4.90 15.35 38.39
CA PRO A 22 -4.12 15.48 37.17
C PRO A 22 -2.74 16.02 37.56
N GLY A 23 -1.68 15.23 37.32
CA GLY A 23 -0.31 15.62 37.68
C GLY A 23 0.08 16.95 37.02
N GLU A 24 1.26 17.49 37.35
CA GLU A 24 1.70 18.80 36.85
C GLU A 24 1.55 18.99 35.33
N ALA A 25 1.73 17.91 34.54
CA ALA A 25 1.57 17.92 33.09
C ALA A 25 0.15 18.29 32.65
N HIS A 26 -0.87 17.77 33.34
CA HIS A 26 -2.26 18.08 33.04
C HIS A 26 -2.68 19.46 33.55
N ALA A 27 -2.12 19.92 34.69
CA ALA A 27 -2.32 21.29 35.16
C ALA A 27 -1.72 22.32 34.17
N LYS A 28 -0.53 22.02 33.63
CA LYS A 28 0.13 22.82 32.57
C LYS A 28 -0.70 22.81 31.27
N LEU A 29 -1.26 21.66 30.87
CA LEU A 29 -2.16 21.54 29.72
C LEU A 29 -3.46 22.34 29.93
N ALA A 30 -4.10 22.20 31.09
CA ALA A 30 -5.32 22.93 31.44
C ALA A 30 -5.10 24.46 31.43
N LYS A 31 -3.96 24.94 31.96
CA LYS A 31 -3.58 26.35 31.91
C LYS A 31 -3.37 26.86 30.48
N ARG A 32 -2.77 26.03 29.61
CA ARG A 32 -2.59 26.33 28.18
C ARG A 32 -3.93 26.35 27.43
N LEU A 33 -4.82 25.41 27.70
CA LEU A 33 -6.16 25.37 27.09
C LEU A 33 -7.02 26.56 27.55
N ALA A 34 -6.97 26.93 28.83
CA ALA A 34 -7.65 28.10 29.37
C ALA A 34 -7.15 29.41 28.74
N SER A 35 -5.87 29.49 28.35
CA SER A 35 -5.33 30.66 27.63
C SER A 35 -5.77 30.77 26.16
N ARG A 36 -6.31 29.69 25.58
CA ARG A 36 -6.75 29.63 24.18
C ARG A 36 -8.24 29.86 23.99
N VAL A 37 -9.02 29.84 25.07
CA VAL A 37 -10.47 30.05 25.06
C VAL A 37 -10.74 31.44 25.63
N ALA A 38 -11.47 32.28 24.90
CA ALA A 38 -11.90 33.57 25.41
C ALA A 38 -12.67 33.39 26.73
N PRO A 39 -12.36 34.15 27.79
CA PRO A 39 -13.03 33.98 29.07
C PRO A 39 -14.54 34.17 28.88
N PRO A 40 -15.38 33.29 29.47
CA PRO A 40 -16.82 33.51 29.45
C PRO A 40 -17.09 34.88 30.10
N LYS A 41 -17.96 35.69 29.47
CA LYS A 41 -18.46 36.94 30.06
C LYS A 41 -19.07 36.59 31.42
N ALA A 42 -18.35 36.89 32.50
CA ALA A 42 -18.80 36.60 33.84
C ALA A 42 -19.99 37.51 34.18
N GLU A 43 -21.15 36.92 34.47
CA GLU A 43 -22.22 37.64 35.15
C GLU A 43 -21.73 38.05 36.55
N PRO A 44 -21.99 39.29 36.99
CA PRO A 44 -21.47 39.80 38.23
C PRO A 44 -22.21 39.15 39.41
N GLY A 45 -21.52 38.26 40.13
CA GLY A 45 -21.82 38.02 41.55
C GLY A 45 -22.08 36.58 41.97
N ARG A 46 -21.08 35.69 41.92
CA ARG A 46 -20.73 34.76 43.02
C ARG A 46 -19.41 34.07 42.68
N LYS A 47 -18.34 34.32 43.43
CA LYS A 47 -17.14 33.46 43.34
C LYS A 47 -17.57 32.05 43.80
N PRO A 48 -17.37 30.99 43.00
CA PRO A 48 -17.76 29.64 43.40
C PRO A 48 -17.04 29.26 44.69
N SER A 49 -17.73 28.59 45.61
CA SER A 49 -17.14 28.16 46.88
C SER A 49 -15.94 27.21 46.63
N PRO A 50 -14.97 27.10 47.56
CA PRO A 50 -13.85 26.17 47.41
C PRO A 50 -14.30 24.72 47.15
N ALA A 51 -15.43 24.30 47.71
CA ALA A 51 -16.03 22.99 47.46
C ALA A 51 -16.56 22.85 46.02
N ALA A 52 -17.22 23.88 45.49
CA ALA A 52 -17.69 23.89 44.10
C ALA A 52 -16.52 23.89 43.11
N GLN A 53 -15.44 24.64 43.40
CA GLN A 53 -14.22 24.63 42.58
C GLN A 53 -13.53 23.26 42.57
N LYS A 54 -13.44 22.60 43.73
CA LYS A 54 -12.89 21.24 43.85
C LYS A 54 -13.73 20.21 43.10
N GLU A 55 -15.05 20.35 43.14
CA GLU A 55 -15.97 19.49 42.38
C GLU A 55 -15.82 19.71 40.87
N THR A 56 -15.79 20.95 40.38
CA THR A 56 -15.55 21.25 38.97
C THR A 56 -14.19 20.69 38.50
N ALA A 57 -13.14 20.84 39.30
CA ALA A 57 -11.82 20.27 38.99
C ALA A 57 -11.87 18.72 38.93
N ALA A 58 -12.64 18.07 39.80
CA ALA A 58 -12.82 16.62 39.77
C ALA A 58 -13.54 16.15 38.49
N TRP A 59 -14.57 16.88 38.03
CA TRP A 59 -15.25 16.58 36.77
C TRP A 59 -14.36 16.81 35.55
N GLN A 60 -13.54 17.86 35.55
CA GLN A 60 -12.55 18.09 34.49
C GLN A 60 -11.50 16.96 34.44
N ALA A 61 -11.00 16.54 35.61
CA ALA A 61 -10.06 15.42 35.71
C ALA A 61 -10.67 14.12 35.18
N ALA A 62 -11.95 13.84 35.53
CA ALA A 62 -12.68 12.69 35.00
C ALA A 62 -12.83 12.75 33.48
N GLY A 63 -13.17 13.91 32.91
CA GLY A 63 -13.28 14.09 31.47
C GLY A 63 -11.96 13.81 30.74
N LEU A 64 -10.85 14.36 31.25
CA LEU A 64 -9.52 14.10 30.69
C LEU A 64 -9.12 12.63 30.77
N HIS A 65 -9.37 11.99 31.91
CA HIS A 65 -9.07 10.57 32.11
C HIS A 65 -9.86 9.67 31.16
N CYS A 66 -11.18 9.90 31.04
CA CYS A 66 -12.03 9.14 30.13
C CYS A 66 -11.59 9.32 28.68
N SER A 67 -11.34 10.55 28.23
CA SER A 67 -10.90 10.83 26.87
C SER A 67 -9.53 10.21 26.55
N ALA A 68 -8.60 10.21 27.51
CA ALA A 68 -7.30 9.55 27.34
C ALA A 68 -7.44 8.02 27.28
N ASN A 69 -8.32 7.45 28.11
CA ASN A 69 -8.54 6.01 28.12
C ASN A 69 -9.28 5.51 26.87
N GLU A 70 -10.19 6.31 26.32
CA GLU A 70 -10.87 6.06 25.05
C GLU A 70 -9.85 5.96 23.91
N ARG A 71 -8.99 6.97 23.72
CA ARG A 71 -7.93 6.92 22.69
C ARG A 71 -7.02 5.70 22.85
N ARG A 72 -6.62 5.38 24.10
CA ARG A 72 -5.80 4.19 24.39
C ARG A 72 -6.53 2.89 24.03
N ALA A 73 -7.82 2.79 24.32
CA ALA A 73 -8.61 1.61 23.97
C ALA A 73 -8.75 1.46 22.45
N ASP A 74 -8.93 2.56 21.72
CA ASP A 74 -8.99 2.56 20.26
C ASP A 74 -7.65 2.15 19.64
N GLU A 75 -6.54 2.68 20.15
CA GLU A 75 -5.18 2.31 19.72
C GLU A 75 -4.92 0.81 19.91
N ALA A 76 -5.25 0.26 21.09
CA ALA A 76 -5.11 -1.17 21.37
C ALA A 76 -6.00 -2.03 20.45
N SER A 77 -7.21 -1.57 20.14
CA SER A 77 -8.12 -2.28 19.25
C SER A 77 -7.59 -2.31 17.82
N ARG A 78 -7.10 -1.18 17.32
CA ARG A 78 -6.46 -1.07 15.99
C ARG A 78 -5.21 -1.95 15.90
N ASP A 79 -4.41 -2.01 16.96
CA ASP A 79 -3.22 -2.85 17.03
C ASP A 79 -3.53 -4.34 16.87
N VAL A 80 -4.58 -4.82 17.57
CA VAL A 80 -5.03 -6.22 17.46
C VAL A 80 -5.58 -6.50 16.06
N GLU A 81 -6.37 -5.57 15.50
CA GLU A 81 -6.90 -5.69 14.15
C GLU A 81 -5.78 -5.76 13.11
N ALA A 82 -4.78 -4.88 13.19
CA ALA A 82 -3.62 -4.88 12.31
C ALA A 82 -2.84 -6.19 12.39
N TRP A 83 -2.64 -6.73 13.61
CA TRP A 83 -1.98 -8.02 13.80
C TRP A 83 -2.76 -9.18 13.17
N LEU A 84 -4.09 -9.21 13.37
CA LEU A 84 -4.96 -10.24 12.77
C LEU A 84 -4.96 -10.16 11.24
N LYS A 85 -5.01 -8.95 10.67
CA LYS A 85 -4.91 -8.71 9.22
C LYS A 85 -3.57 -9.20 8.67
N CYS A 86 -2.46 -8.90 9.35
CA CYS A 86 -1.15 -9.42 8.96
C CYS A 86 -1.09 -10.95 9.02
N ARG A 87 -1.63 -11.55 10.09
CA ARG A 87 -1.68 -13.02 10.22
C ARG A 87 -2.44 -13.67 9.07
N TYR A 88 -3.56 -13.08 8.66
CA TYR A 88 -4.37 -13.55 7.54
C TYR A 88 -3.63 -13.38 6.20
N MET A 89 -2.95 -12.25 5.99
CA MET A 89 -2.18 -11.99 4.75
C MET A 89 -0.94 -12.85 4.57
N ARG A 90 -0.37 -13.38 5.65
CA ARG A 90 0.73 -14.35 5.55
C ARG A 90 0.32 -15.61 4.78
N GLU A 91 -0.95 -16.02 4.86
CA GLU A 91 -1.44 -17.21 4.15
C GLU A 91 -1.69 -16.93 2.65
N HIS A 92 -1.75 -15.65 2.26
CA HIS A 92 -2.02 -15.18 0.89
C HIS A 92 -0.77 -14.51 0.27
N LEU A 93 0.42 -14.93 0.68
CA LEU A 93 1.69 -14.44 0.13
C LEU A 93 1.80 -14.77 -1.37
N GLY A 94 2.12 -13.77 -2.18
CA GLY A 94 2.24 -13.88 -3.63
C GLY A 94 0.92 -13.75 -4.40
N GLU A 95 -0.21 -13.63 -3.73
CA GLU A 95 -1.49 -13.38 -4.40
C GLU A 95 -1.63 -11.92 -4.83
N GLU A 96 -2.43 -11.71 -5.89
CA GLU A 96 -2.69 -10.40 -6.49
C GLU A 96 -4.06 -9.88 -6.04
N PHE A 97 -4.10 -8.64 -5.59
CA PHE A 97 -5.31 -7.98 -5.10
C PHE A 97 -5.50 -6.61 -5.77
N SER A 98 -6.76 -6.19 -5.88
CA SER A 98 -7.09 -4.80 -6.21
C SER A 98 -7.11 -3.97 -4.93
N GLY A 99 -6.63 -2.74 -5.04
CA GLY A 99 -6.69 -1.79 -3.96
C GLY A 99 -6.68 -0.35 -4.44
N VAL A 100 -6.84 0.54 -3.48
CA VAL A 100 -6.85 1.99 -3.67
C VAL A 100 -5.70 2.59 -2.87
N VAL A 101 -4.99 3.55 -3.46
CA VAL A 101 -3.98 4.32 -2.75
C VAL A 101 -4.65 5.16 -1.67
N SER A 102 -4.33 4.88 -0.40
CA SER A 102 -4.90 5.58 0.75
C SER A 102 -4.04 6.76 1.18
N ALA A 103 -2.72 6.63 1.08
CA ALA A 103 -1.77 7.70 1.37
C ALA A 103 -0.53 7.62 0.47
N ALA A 104 0.09 8.77 0.21
CA ALA A 104 1.36 8.86 -0.50
C ALA A 104 2.39 9.52 0.43
N THR A 105 3.63 9.04 0.37
CA THR A 105 4.76 9.56 1.15
C THR A 105 6.01 9.65 0.27
N THR A 106 7.08 10.25 0.78
CA THR A 106 8.34 10.35 0.03
C THR A 106 9.00 9.00 -0.26
N PHE A 107 8.76 7.97 0.57
CA PHE A 107 9.39 6.66 0.44
C PHE A 107 8.49 5.60 -0.22
N GLY A 108 7.23 5.92 -0.52
CA GLY A 108 6.30 4.97 -1.11
C GLY A 108 4.84 5.38 -0.98
N ILE A 109 3.94 4.47 -1.36
CA ILE A 109 2.50 4.64 -1.24
C ILE A 109 1.89 3.57 -0.35
N PHE A 110 0.88 3.94 0.43
CA PHE A 110 0.03 3.00 1.14
C PHE A 110 -1.17 2.65 0.27
N VAL A 111 -1.45 1.35 0.18
CA VAL A 111 -2.56 0.81 -0.60
C VAL A 111 -3.46 0.03 0.34
N THR A 112 -4.75 0.36 0.32
CA THR A 112 -5.79 -0.36 1.03
C THR A 112 -6.48 -1.32 0.06
N LEU A 113 -6.52 -2.61 0.39
CA LEU A 113 -7.17 -3.64 -0.42
C LEU A 113 -8.71 -3.51 -0.36
N ASP A 114 -9.38 -3.66 -1.50
CA ASP A 114 -10.83 -3.41 -1.60
C ASP A 114 -11.67 -4.41 -0.79
N ALA A 115 -11.32 -5.70 -0.83
CA ALA A 115 -12.13 -6.76 -0.25
C ALA A 115 -11.95 -6.91 1.27
N MET A 116 -10.74 -6.61 1.76
CA MET A 116 -10.32 -6.98 3.13
C MET A 116 -9.93 -5.76 3.98
N TYR A 117 -9.90 -4.56 3.40
CA TYR A 117 -9.49 -3.32 4.06
C TYR A 117 -8.16 -3.47 4.82
N VAL A 118 -7.24 -4.21 4.20
CA VAL A 118 -5.87 -4.38 4.68
C VAL A 118 -5.01 -3.32 4.04
N GLU A 119 -4.21 -2.64 4.84
CA GLU A 119 -3.26 -1.64 4.39
C GLU A 119 -1.88 -2.25 4.27
N GLY A 120 -1.16 -1.88 3.22
CA GLY A 120 0.24 -2.24 3.05
C GLY A 120 1.00 -1.19 2.26
N LEU A 121 2.33 -1.25 2.35
CA LEU A 121 3.24 -0.29 1.77
C LEU A 121 3.80 -0.83 0.46
N VAL A 122 3.68 -0.04 -0.61
CA VAL A 122 4.50 -0.21 -1.82
C VAL A 122 5.66 0.76 -1.72
N HIS A 123 6.87 0.23 -1.57
CA HIS A 123 8.08 1.06 -1.52
C HIS A 123 8.37 1.71 -2.88
N ILE A 124 9.01 2.89 -2.86
CA ILE A 124 9.33 3.66 -4.07
C ILE A 124 10.13 2.86 -5.12
N THR A 125 10.95 1.91 -4.67
CA THR A 125 11.72 1.02 -5.55
C THR A 125 10.86 0.02 -6.32
N GLU A 126 9.71 -0.36 -5.76
CA GLU A 126 8.74 -1.28 -6.39
C GLU A 126 7.74 -0.53 -7.29
N LEU A 127 7.68 0.81 -7.23
CA LEU A 127 6.79 1.62 -8.09
C LEU A 127 7.29 1.72 -9.54
N GLY A 128 8.59 1.51 -9.75
CA GLY A 128 9.25 1.52 -11.05
C GLY A 128 10.69 2.00 -10.95
N GLY A 129 11.55 1.57 -11.89
CA GLY A 129 12.96 1.97 -11.96
C GLY A 129 13.18 3.42 -12.44
N GLU A 130 12.37 4.36 -11.98
CA GLU A 130 12.46 5.79 -12.28
C GLU A 130 12.40 6.63 -11.00
N TYR A 131 12.72 7.91 -11.14
CA TYR A 131 12.66 8.86 -10.02
C TYR A 131 11.22 9.36 -9.85
N PHE A 132 10.66 9.15 -8.66
CA PHE A 132 9.38 9.70 -8.25
C PHE A 132 9.57 10.88 -7.32
N LYS A 133 8.91 12.01 -7.63
CA LYS A 133 8.88 13.20 -6.79
C LYS A 133 7.54 13.24 -6.03
N PHE A 134 7.63 13.44 -4.73
CA PHE A 134 6.45 13.65 -3.88
C PHE A 134 5.99 15.11 -3.96
N ASP A 135 4.70 15.30 -4.28
CA ASP A 135 4.01 16.58 -4.22
C ASP A 135 3.13 16.61 -2.97
N GLU A 136 3.55 17.39 -1.97
CA GLU A 136 2.87 17.50 -0.67
C GLU A 136 1.51 18.20 -0.79
N ALA A 137 1.35 19.16 -1.71
CA ALA A 137 0.10 19.89 -1.87
C ALA A 137 -1.01 19.00 -2.44
N ARG A 138 -0.63 18.04 -3.30
CA ARG A 138 -1.57 17.13 -3.97
C ARG A 138 -1.57 15.72 -3.38
N GLN A 139 -0.68 15.43 -2.43
CA GLN A 139 -0.48 14.11 -1.83
C GLN A 139 -0.34 13.03 -2.93
N GLU A 140 0.54 13.27 -3.89
CA GLU A 140 0.78 12.36 -5.02
C GLU A 140 2.28 12.13 -5.24
N LEU A 141 2.63 10.91 -5.67
CA LEU A 141 3.95 10.62 -6.22
C LEU A 141 3.90 10.72 -7.74
N ARG A 142 4.74 11.58 -8.32
CA ARG A 142 4.81 11.82 -9.76
C ARG A 142 6.15 11.36 -10.32
N GLY A 143 6.11 10.45 -11.29
CA GLY A 143 7.27 10.01 -12.04
C GLY A 143 7.81 11.14 -12.92
N GLU A 144 9.11 11.41 -12.84
CA GLU A 144 9.75 12.49 -13.60
C GLU A 144 9.83 12.18 -15.10
N ARG A 145 10.12 10.91 -15.44
CA ARG A 145 10.31 10.47 -16.82
C ARG A 145 9.02 10.01 -17.48
N THR A 146 8.24 9.16 -16.82
CA THR A 146 6.99 8.63 -17.40
C THR A 146 5.80 9.57 -17.22
N GLY A 147 5.86 10.49 -16.26
CA GLY A 147 4.73 11.33 -15.89
C GLY A 147 3.59 10.58 -15.18
N ILE A 148 3.79 9.29 -14.83
CA ILE A 148 2.81 8.49 -14.07
C ILE A 148 2.59 9.15 -12.71
N ARG A 149 1.34 9.13 -12.24
CA ARG A 149 0.95 9.75 -10.97
C ARG A 149 0.24 8.72 -10.11
N TYR A 150 0.71 8.57 -8.88
CA TYR A 150 0.05 7.80 -7.83
C TYR A 150 -0.48 8.79 -6.80
N ALA A 151 -1.73 9.20 -6.98
CA ALA A 151 -2.45 10.07 -6.05
C ALA A 151 -3.35 9.24 -5.12
N ILE A 152 -3.72 9.81 -3.98
CA ILE A 152 -4.76 9.24 -3.12
C ILE A 152 -6.04 9.01 -3.93
N GLY A 153 -6.65 7.85 -3.77
CA GLY A 153 -7.85 7.42 -4.52
C GLY A 153 -7.56 6.71 -5.84
N THR A 154 -6.29 6.63 -6.26
CA THR A 154 -5.92 5.89 -7.49
C THR A 154 -6.10 4.40 -7.28
N ARG A 155 -6.76 3.72 -8.24
CA ARG A 155 -6.85 2.25 -8.24
C ARG A 155 -5.58 1.62 -8.76
N VAL A 156 -5.10 0.61 -8.06
CA VAL A 156 -3.88 -0.13 -8.39
C VAL A 156 -4.11 -1.63 -8.18
N ARG A 157 -3.32 -2.44 -8.89
CA ARG A 157 -3.17 -3.86 -8.58
C ARG A 157 -1.84 -4.09 -7.92
N VAL A 158 -1.87 -4.84 -6.84
CA VAL A 158 -0.71 -5.11 -6.00
C VAL A 158 -0.61 -6.60 -5.71
N GLN A 159 0.61 -7.09 -5.60
CA GLN A 159 0.90 -8.44 -5.14
C GLN A 159 1.53 -8.40 -3.74
N VAL A 160 1.10 -9.31 -2.88
CA VAL A 160 1.67 -9.46 -1.53
C VAL A 160 3.09 -10.00 -1.63
N SER A 161 4.09 -9.20 -1.28
CA SER A 161 5.51 -9.57 -1.38
C SER A 161 6.03 -10.15 -0.06
N ARG A 162 5.79 -9.44 1.05
CA ARG A 162 6.26 -9.84 2.38
C ARG A 162 5.28 -9.42 3.45
N VAL A 163 5.21 -10.21 4.52
CA VAL A 163 4.45 -9.90 5.72
C VAL A 163 5.36 -10.03 6.94
N ASP A 164 5.41 -8.98 7.75
CA ASP A 164 6.15 -8.88 9.00
C ASP A 164 5.14 -8.81 10.16
N LEU A 165 5.04 -9.88 10.95
CA LEU A 165 4.08 -9.99 12.05
C LEU A 165 4.51 -9.23 13.29
N ASP A 166 5.81 -9.11 13.50
CA ASP A 166 6.38 -8.40 14.65
C ASP A 166 6.22 -6.89 14.43
N GLY A 167 6.53 -6.43 13.22
CA GLY A 167 6.32 -5.05 12.80
C GLY A 167 4.87 -4.71 12.46
N ARG A 168 3.97 -5.69 12.32
CA ARG A 168 2.59 -5.54 11.81
C ARG A 168 2.55 -4.78 10.46
N ARG A 169 3.51 -5.10 9.59
CA ARG A 169 3.70 -4.45 8.29
C ARG A 169 3.52 -5.46 7.17
N ILE A 170 2.95 -4.99 6.07
CA ILE A 170 2.74 -5.75 4.86
C ILE A 170 3.35 -4.96 3.72
N ASP A 171 4.27 -5.59 3.00
CA ASP A 171 4.92 -5.02 1.84
C ASP A 171 4.25 -5.55 0.57
N PHE A 172 3.89 -4.62 -0.29
CA PHE A 172 3.28 -4.87 -1.57
C PHE A 172 4.26 -4.50 -2.69
N ARG A 173 4.13 -5.20 -3.81
CA ARG A 173 4.70 -4.77 -5.08
C ARG A 173 3.59 -4.34 -6.03
N LEU A 174 3.88 -3.37 -6.89
CA LEU A 174 2.93 -2.95 -7.91
C LEU A 174 2.95 -3.94 -9.08
N VAL A 175 1.76 -4.37 -9.52
CA VAL A 175 1.58 -5.22 -10.71
C VAL A 175 1.16 -4.34 -11.88
N ARG A 176 1.98 -4.32 -12.93
CA ARG A 176 1.72 -3.55 -14.16
C ARG A 176 1.26 -4.49 -15.27
N ASP A 177 0.17 -4.12 -15.94
CA ASP A 177 -0.34 -4.81 -17.12
C ASP A 177 0.65 -4.73 -18.29
N GLY A 178 1.61 -5.66 -18.32
CA GLY A 178 2.66 -5.74 -19.33
C GLY A 178 3.94 -6.39 -18.84
N GLU A 179 4.25 -6.30 -17.55
CA GLU A 179 5.48 -6.88 -16.96
C GLU A 179 5.26 -8.33 -16.53
N ASP A 180 4.09 -8.67 -15.99
CA ASP A 180 3.79 -10.05 -15.55
C ASP A 180 3.51 -11.03 -16.68
N ALA A 181 3.06 -10.56 -17.85
CA ALA A 181 3.01 -11.42 -19.05
C ALA A 181 4.41 -11.89 -19.44
N ILE A 182 5.43 -11.04 -19.23
CA ILE A 182 6.83 -11.35 -19.53
C ILE A 182 7.41 -12.26 -18.44
N VAL A 183 7.18 -11.97 -17.15
CA VAL A 183 7.68 -12.80 -16.04
C VAL A 183 7.02 -14.18 -16.01
N ARG A 184 5.70 -14.27 -16.22
CA ARG A 184 5.00 -15.58 -16.34
C ARG A 184 5.45 -16.34 -17.58
N ALA A 185 5.62 -15.69 -18.73
CA ALA A 185 6.16 -16.34 -19.93
C ALA A 185 7.63 -16.76 -19.79
N MET A 186 8.44 -16.06 -19.01
CA MET A 186 9.82 -16.43 -18.70
C MET A 186 9.90 -17.61 -17.73
N LYS A 187 9.01 -17.67 -16.74
CA LYS A 187 8.91 -18.79 -15.79
C LYS A 187 8.40 -20.08 -16.45
N ASP A 188 7.44 -19.95 -17.36
CA ASP A 188 6.89 -21.07 -18.15
C ASP A 188 7.91 -21.63 -19.18
N LYS A 189 8.85 -20.78 -19.64
CA LYS A 189 9.95 -21.16 -20.54
C LYS A 189 11.24 -21.61 -19.84
N GLY A 190 11.27 -21.68 -18.51
CA GLY A 190 12.41 -22.23 -17.76
C GLY A 190 13.72 -21.44 -17.85
N VAL A 191 13.69 -20.15 -18.19
CA VAL A 191 14.90 -19.31 -18.29
C VAL A 191 15.09 -18.52 -17.00
N VAL A 192 15.83 -19.08 -16.04
CA VAL A 192 16.35 -18.33 -14.89
C VAL A 192 17.62 -17.57 -15.30
N PRO A 193 17.74 -16.24 -15.02
CA PRO A 193 19.02 -15.55 -15.14
C PRO A 193 19.92 -15.98 -13.98
N HIS A 194 21.01 -16.66 -14.29
CA HIS A 194 22.06 -16.96 -13.33
C HIS A 194 22.98 -15.74 -13.21
N GLU A 195 22.77 -14.89 -12.20
CA GLU A 195 23.79 -13.93 -11.78
C GLU A 195 24.82 -14.65 -10.92
N GLY A 196 26.06 -14.68 -11.41
CA GLY A 196 27.16 -15.47 -10.87
C GLY A 196 27.80 -14.90 -9.62
N ARG A 197 28.40 -15.80 -8.84
CA ARG A 197 29.54 -15.48 -7.97
C ARG A 197 30.48 -16.67 -7.91
N ASP A 198 31.70 -16.42 -8.40
CA ASP A 198 32.85 -17.33 -8.49
C ASP A 198 33.36 -17.85 -7.13
N GLY A 199 33.90 -19.07 -7.11
CA GLY A 199 34.64 -19.60 -5.95
C GLY A 199 35.04 -21.08 -5.93
N ALA A 200 35.90 -21.51 -6.88
CA ALA A 200 36.92 -22.58 -6.75
C ALA A 200 36.52 -24.09 -6.52
N PRO A 201 37.43 -25.05 -6.82
CA PRO A 201 37.09 -26.25 -7.59
C PRO A 201 37.07 -27.57 -6.80
N GLY A 202 36.32 -28.55 -7.30
CA GLY A 202 36.42 -29.92 -6.77
C GLY A 202 35.58 -30.97 -7.48
N ARG A 203 36.29 -31.88 -8.15
CA ARG A 203 36.02 -33.33 -8.28
C ARG A 203 35.35 -33.84 -9.58
N ARG A 204 36.11 -34.77 -10.16
CA ARG A 204 35.91 -35.59 -11.37
C ARG A 204 34.70 -36.53 -11.29
N ALA A 205 34.04 -36.74 -12.41
CA ALA A 205 33.62 -38.03 -13.02
C ALA A 205 32.71 -37.70 -14.23
N ALA A 206 33.10 -37.95 -15.48
CA ALA A 206 33.19 -39.23 -16.21
C ALA A 206 32.00 -39.39 -17.20
N GLY A 207 32.33 -39.50 -18.49
CA GLY A 207 31.58 -40.30 -19.46
C GLY A 207 30.65 -39.56 -20.44
N GLY A 208 31.06 -39.45 -21.71
CA GLY A 208 30.14 -39.18 -22.84
C GLY A 208 30.83 -38.65 -24.09
N LYS A 209 31.02 -39.49 -25.11
CA LYS A 209 31.71 -39.22 -26.40
C LYS A 209 31.01 -38.15 -27.27
N PRO A 210 31.73 -37.45 -28.17
CA PRO A 210 31.16 -36.43 -29.05
C PRO A 210 30.71 -37.00 -30.41
N PRO A 211 29.78 -36.37 -31.14
CA PRO A 211 29.67 -36.55 -32.58
C PRO A 211 30.35 -35.40 -33.33
N ARG A 212 31.43 -35.80 -34.02
CA ARG A 212 31.87 -35.45 -35.38
C ARG A 212 31.41 -34.11 -36.01
N ARG A 213 32.42 -33.29 -36.32
CA ARG A 213 32.43 -32.17 -37.29
C ARG A 213 31.85 -32.57 -38.66
N VAL A 214 31.05 -31.66 -39.23
CA VAL A 214 31.00 -31.39 -40.68
C VAL A 214 31.27 -29.89 -40.92
N ALA A 215 31.83 -29.62 -42.08
CA ALA A 215 32.71 -28.50 -42.39
C ALA A 215 32.01 -27.17 -42.71
N ALA A 216 32.88 -26.16 -42.81
CA ALA A 216 32.68 -24.73 -42.95
C ALA A 216 31.85 -24.23 -44.15
N THR A 217 31.17 -23.10 -43.92
CA THR A 217 31.07 -21.96 -44.85
C THR A 217 31.14 -20.66 -44.04
N GLU A 218 31.99 -19.72 -44.47
CA GLU A 218 32.17 -18.37 -43.90
C GLU A 218 31.23 -17.33 -44.57
N PRO A 219 31.36 -16.00 -44.35
CA PRO A 219 31.08 -15.26 -43.12
C PRO A 219 30.09 -14.09 -43.38
N GLY A 220 29.42 -13.62 -42.32
CA GLY A 220 28.83 -12.27 -42.27
C GLY A 220 27.31 -12.17 -42.44
N GLU A 221 26.60 -11.93 -41.33
CA GLU A 221 25.52 -10.94 -41.32
C GLU A 221 25.33 -10.45 -39.88
N THR A 222 25.49 -9.14 -39.69
CA THR A 222 25.25 -8.40 -38.46
C THR A 222 23.92 -8.80 -37.82
N ALA A 223 23.96 -9.17 -36.54
CA ALA A 223 22.78 -9.46 -35.72
C ALA A 223 21.79 -8.29 -35.79
N ARG A 224 20.66 -8.49 -36.47
CA ARG A 224 19.57 -7.52 -36.52
C ARG A 224 18.95 -7.42 -35.13
N SER A 225 18.72 -6.19 -34.66
CA SER A 225 18.09 -5.97 -33.37
C SER A 225 16.66 -6.52 -33.35
N PRO A 226 16.12 -6.90 -32.18
CA PRO A 226 14.76 -7.47 -32.05
C PRO A 226 13.66 -6.60 -32.69
N ILE A 227 13.88 -5.28 -32.72
CA ILE A 227 12.98 -4.29 -33.31
C ILE A 227 12.94 -4.45 -34.85
N GLN A 228 14.07 -4.74 -35.48
CA GLN A 228 14.15 -4.94 -36.94
C GLN A 228 13.49 -6.27 -37.36
N ALA A 229 13.58 -7.30 -36.52
CA ALA A 229 12.87 -8.56 -36.73
C ALA A 229 11.35 -8.39 -36.64
N LEU A 230 10.86 -7.57 -35.70
CA LEU A 230 9.43 -7.25 -35.55
C LEU A 230 8.89 -6.47 -36.76
N GLN A 231 9.65 -5.48 -37.26
CA GLN A 231 9.25 -4.69 -38.43
C GLN A 231 9.20 -5.55 -39.72
N ALA A 232 10.12 -6.50 -39.88
CA ALA A 232 10.11 -7.43 -41.01
C ALA A 232 8.91 -8.39 -40.96
N ALA A 233 8.53 -8.85 -39.76
CA ALA A 233 7.36 -9.70 -39.55
C ALA A 233 6.04 -8.97 -39.85
N VAL A 234 5.88 -7.71 -39.40
CA VAL A 234 4.71 -6.88 -39.70
C VAL A 234 4.55 -6.63 -41.20
N LYS A 235 5.65 -6.39 -41.91
CA LYS A 235 5.64 -6.18 -43.37
C LYS A 235 5.28 -7.45 -44.15
N LYS A 236 5.64 -8.63 -43.62
CA LYS A 236 5.28 -9.94 -44.21
C LYS A 236 3.80 -10.27 -43.99
N ALA A 237 3.24 -9.94 -42.82
CA ALA A 237 1.82 -10.09 -42.52
C ALA A 237 0.93 -9.16 -43.38
N ALA A 238 1.36 -7.92 -43.63
CA ALA A 238 0.63 -6.97 -44.47
C ALA A 238 0.54 -7.39 -45.96
N ARG A 239 1.48 -8.22 -46.45
CA ARG A 239 1.47 -8.75 -47.82
C ARG A 239 0.60 -10.00 -47.97
N GLY A 240 0.45 -10.81 -46.92
CA GLY A 240 -0.40 -12.00 -46.94
C GLY A 240 -1.91 -11.70 -46.99
N ALA A 241 -2.33 -10.52 -46.56
CA ALA A 241 -3.74 -10.13 -46.51
C ALA A 241 -4.32 -9.63 -47.86
N ARG A 242 -3.52 -9.56 -48.95
CA ARG A 242 -3.97 -9.04 -50.25
C ARG A 242 -4.21 -10.10 -51.34
N SER A 243 -4.02 -11.40 -51.07
CA SER A 243 -4.12 -12.45 -52.10
C SER A 243 -5.41 -13.29 -52.11
N ASP A 244 -6.34 -13.12 -51.16
CA ASP A 244 -7.57 -13.94 -51.09
C ASP A 244 -8.87 -13.12 -51.14
N ALA A 245 -9.12 -12.44 -52.26
CA ALA A 245 -10.46 -11.92 -52.58
C ALA A 245 -10.71 -11.93 -54.10
N LYS A 246 -11.32 -13.02 -54.59
CA LYS A 246 -11.88 -13.11 -55.94
C LYS A 246 -13.38 -13.40 -55.85
N PRO A 247 -14.29 -12.47 -56.23
CA PRO A 247 -15.67 -12.84 -56.49
C PRO A 247 -15.88 -13.16 -57.97
N LYS A 248 -16.54 -14.28 -58.23
CA LYS A 248 -16.95 -14.81 -59.54
C LYS A 248 -18.02 -13.90 -60.17
N GLY A 249 -17.89 -13.63 -61.46
CA GLY A 249 -18.84 -12.83 -62.24
C GLY A 249 -20.18 -13.54 -62.54
N ARG A 250 -21.22 -12.74 -62.78
CA ARG A 250 -22.51 -13.17 -63.35
C ARG A 250 -22.89 -12.21 -64.49
N LYS A 251 -23.14 -12.79 -65.67
CA LYS A 251 -23.42 -12.12 -66.97
C LYS A 251 -24.72 -11.29 -66.98
N PRO A 252 -24.87 -10.32 -67.89
CA PRO A 252 -26.08 -9.54 -68.07
C PRO A 252 -27.09 -10.25 -69.00
N ARG A 253 -28.40 -10.07 -68.76
CA ARG A 253 -29.45 -10.34 -69.76
C ARG A 253 -30.11 -9.01 -70.15
N ARG A 254 -30.17 -8.78 -71.47
CA ARG A 254 -30.95 -7.76 -72.17
C ARG A 254 -32.44 -7.92 -71.89
N GLY A 255 -33.16 -6.80 -71.94
CA GLY A 255 -34.62 -6.68 -71.91
C GLY A 255 -34.97 -5.24 -71.60
#